data_AF-A0A1Q4WLU1-F1
#
_entry.id   AF-A0A1Q4WLU1-F1
#
_cell.length_a   1.000
_cell.length_b   1.000
_cell.length_c   1.000
_cell.angle_alpha   90.00
_cell.angle_beta   90.00
_cell.angle_gamma   90.00
#
_symmetry.space_group_name_H-M   'P 1'
#
loop_
_entity.id
_entity.type
_entity.pdbx_description
1 polymer ?
#
loop_
_entity_poly.entity_id
_entity_poly.type
_entity_poly.pdbx_seq_one_letter_code
_entity_poly.pdbx_strand_id
1 'polypeptide(L)'
;MVEATSGQHESAVDQYVLEHSEPYFFSRYGRVEFIVFEQHLASLAWLHRKVGEAVDQETTALSTLRKSGEHRVPGWEAESDMVLDDSLSVLDTDTRQIGAGIIIVSAAAALEALMNEILCEPTDRRFRKAGLARKAEVLAERWQGEGDLADFAEHISWLKVRRNAFAHRLIADDDDSKQCSWIFDDDMAEEALERLGVIAETLEEIWEQRLRPQGSDATHGDAVQQAPVS
;
A
#
# COMPACT_ATOMS: atom_id res chain seq x y z
N MET A 1 -0.46 39.68 21.38
CA MET A 1 -0.99 39.44 20.02
C MET A 1 0.03 38.55 19.33
N VAL A 2 -0.21 37.25 19.37
CA VAL A 2 0.61 36.24 18.69
C VAL A 2 -0.37 35.46 17.84
N GLU A 3 -0.50 35.84 16.59
CA GLU A 3 -1.22 35.10 15.57
C GLU A 3 -0.38 35.09 14.29
N ALA A 4 -0.51 34.00 13.55
CA ALA A 4 0.05 33.72 12.23
C ALA A 4 1.49 33.18 12.15
N THR A 5 1.70 31.94 12.62
CA THR A 5 2.71 31.03 12.04
C THR A 5 2.14 29.67 11.62
N SER A 6 0.84 29.40 11.82
CA SER A 6 0.27 28.07 11.58
C SER A 6 -0.02 27.75 10.10
N GLY A 7 -0.14 28.76 9.21
CA GLY A 7 -0.60 28.54 7.83
C GLY A 7 0.49 28.26 6.79
N GLN A 8 1.78 28.44 7.12
CA GLN A 8 2.87 28.22 6.16
C GLN A 8 3.48 26.81 6.22
N HIS A 9 3.26 26.06 7.30
CA HIS A 9 3.70 24.67 7.39
C HIS A 9 2.70 23.68 6.78
N GLU A 10 1.38 23.92 6.90
CA GLU A 10 0.37 23.08 6.24
C GLU A 10 0.49 23.13 4.72
N SER A 11 0.68 24.32 4.12
CA SER A 11 0.83 24.48 2.67
C SER A 11 2.06 23.78 2.09
N ALA A 12 3.16 23.68 2.85
CA ALA A 12 4.38 23.02 2.38
C ALA A 12 4.23 21.49 2.46
N VAL A 13 3.57 20.97 3.49
CA VAL A 13 3.30 19.53 3.63
C VAL A 13 2.28 19.07 2.60
N ASP A 14 1.21 19.85 2.36
CA ASP A 14 0.20 19.53 1.34
C ASP A 14 0.82 19.49 -0.07
N GLN A 15 1.66 20.47 -0.41
CA GLN A 15 2.35 20.50 -1.71
C GLN A 15 3.39 19.38 -1.85
N TYR A 16 4.01 18.96 -0.75
CA TYR A 16 5.05 17.92 -0.71
C TYR A 16 4.48 16.49 -0.77
N VAL A 17 3.31 16.26 -0.17
CA VAL A 17 2.57 15.01 -0.28
C VAL A 17 2.08 14.82 -1.71
N LEU A 18 1.60 15.88 -2.38
CA LEU A 18 1.14 15.87 -3.78
C LEU A 18 2.26 15.54 -4.79
N GLU A 19 3.46 16.09 -4.63
CA GLU A 19 4.56 15.90 -5.60
C GLU A 19 5.09 14.45 -5.62
N HIS A 20 5.03 13.75 -4.47
CA HIS A 20 5.56 12.40 -4.35
C HIS A 20 4.59 11.29 -4.71
N SER A 21 3.37 11.67 -5.05
CA SER A 21 2.23 10.78 -5.11
C SER A 21 1.45 10.86 -6.40
N GLU A 22 1.75 11.82 -7.27
CA GLU A 22 1.24 11.91 -8.66
C GLU A 22 1.18 10.56 -9.42
N PRO A 23 2.14 9.62 -9.31
CA PRO A 23 2.04 8.31 -9.98
C PRO A 23 0.92 7.41 -9.44
N TYR A 24 0.47 7.67 -8.22
CA TYR A 24 -0.55 6.90 -7.49
C TYR A 24 -1.85 7.69 -7.28
N PHE A 25 -1.88 8.96 -7.67
CA PHE A 25 -3.02 9.86 -7.54
C PHE A 25 -3.92 9.69 -8.76
N PHE A 26 -5.17 9.30 -8.51
CA PHE A 26 -6.24 9.39 -9.49
C PHE A 26 -7.01 10.66 -9.19
N SER A 27 -7.05 11.60 -10.14
CA SER A 27 -7.68 12.92 -10.02
C SER A 27 -9.23 12.90 -9.86
N ARG A 28 -9.77 11.84 -9.27
CA ARG A 28 -11.20 11.48 -9.25
C ARG A 28 -11.81 11.45 -7.84
N TYR A 29 -11.01 11.49 -6.78
CA TYR A 29 -11.48 11.28 -5.42
C TYR A 29 -12.36 12.42 -4.89
N GLY A 30 -13.68 12.21 -4.90
CA GLY A 30 -14.66 13.14 -4.32
C GLY A 30 -14.94 12.93 -2.83
N ARG A 31 -14.37 11.88 -2.23
CA ARG A 31 -14.72 11.38 -0.89
C ARG A 31 -13.55 11.39 0.09
N VAL A 32 -13.85 11.77 1.33
CA VAL A 32 -12.83 11.99 2.38
C VAL A 32 -12.06 10.72 2.74
N GLU A 33 -12.69 9.55 2.70
CA GLU A 33 -12.06 8.27 3.04
C GLU A 33 -10.94 7.91 2.05
N PHE A 34 -11.15 8.20 0.76
CA PHE A 34 -10.16 7.96 -0.28
C PHE A 34 -9.04 9.00 -0.24
N ILE A 35 -9.34 10.26 0.09
CA ILE A 35 -8.32 11.29 0.33
C ILE A 35 -7.38 10.87 1.47
N VAL A 36 -7.92 10.38 2.58
CA VAL A 36 -7.11 9.91 3.71
C VAL A 36 -6.27 8.69 3.31
N PHE A 37 -6.84 7.75 2.55
CA PHE A 37 -6.09 6.59 2.06
C PHE A 37 -4.95 7.00 1.11
N GLU A 38 -5.21 7.93 0.21
CA GLU A 38 -4.26 8.48 -0.74
C GLU A 38 -3.10 9.20 -0.02
N GLN A 39 -3.38 9.97 1.04
CA GLN A 39 -2.35 10.54 1.91
C GLN A 39 -1.49 9.46 2.58
N HIS A 40 -2.09 8.34 3.02
CA HIS A 40 -1.32 7.21 3.54
C HIS A 40 -0.43 6.60 2.46
N LEU A 41 -0.95 6.39 1.25
CA LEU A 41 -0.19 5.81 0.13
C LEU A 41 1.00 6.71 -0.26
N ALA A 42 0.77 8.03 -0.35
CA ALA A 42 1.80 9.02 -0.59
C ALA A 42 2.88 9.01 0.51
N SER A 43 2.46 8.91 1.78
CA SER A 43 3.38 8.84 2.92
C SER A 43 4.23 7.56 2.88
N LEU A 44 3.64 6.43 2.47
CA LEU A 44 4.36 5.17 2.31
C LEU A 44 5.35 5.22 1.14
N ALA A 45 4.95 5.78 -0.01
CA ALA A 45 5.85 5.97 -1.15
C ALA A 45 7.03 6.88 -0.79
N TRP A 46 6.77 7.96 -0.06
CA TRP A 46 7.83 8.83 0.45
C TRP A 46 8.76 8.10 1.43
N LEU A 47 8.20 7.36 2.39
CA LEU A 47 8.97 6.60 3.37
C LEU A 47 9.86 5.57 2.69
N HIS A 48 9.34 4.85 1.71
CA HIS A 48 10.08 3.86 0.91
C HIS A 48 11.31 4.49 0.25
N ARG A 49 11.11 5.60 -0.48
CA ARG A 49 12.22 6.35 -1.11
C ARG A 49 13.25 6.82 -0.08
N LYS A 50 12.80 7.32 1.08
CA LYS A 50 13.71 7.80 2.13
C LYS A 50 14.54 6.69 2.75
N VAL A 51 13.95 5.51 2.93
CA VAL A 51 14.69 4.33 3.40
C VAL A 51 15.73 3.92 2.36
N GLY A 52 15.35 3.84 1.08
CA GLY A 52 16.29 3.53 -0.01
C GLY A 52 17.45 4.52 -0.09
N GLU A 53 17.15 5.82 -0.13
CA GLU A 53 18.16 6.89 -0.15
C GLU A 53 19.12 6.82 1.05
N ALA A 54 18.61 6.54 2.25
CA ALA A 54 19.43 6.44 3.46
C ALA A 54 20.36 5.22 3.40
N VAL A 55 19.85 4.06 2.96
CA VAL A 55 20.66 2.85 2.79
C VAL A 55 21.76 3.07 1.75
N ASP A 56 21.45 3.72 0.61
CA ASP A 56 22.41 4.00 -0.45
C ASP A 56 23.51 4.98 0.01
N GLN A 57 23.13 6.00 0.77
CA GLN A 57 24.07 6.97 1.34
C GLN A 57 25.05 6.30 2.30
N GLU A 58 24.56 5.50 3.25
CA GLU A 58 25.40 4.79 4.21
C GLU A 58 26.28 3.74 3.53
N THR A 59 25.72 2.97 2.58
CA THR A 59 26.48 2.00 1.79
C THR A 59 27.61 2.67 1.00
N THR A 60 27.36 3.85 0.44
CA THR A 60 28.37 4.66 -0.26
C THR A 60 29.46 5.16 0.70
N ALA A 61 29.06 5.62 1.90
CA ALA A 61 30.00 6.08 2.92
C ALA A 61 30.92 4.95 3.40
N LEU A 62 30.37 3.79 3.74
CA LEU A 62 31.13 2.60 4.14
C LEU A 62 32.01 2.07 3.00
N SER A 63 31.52 2.10 1.76
CA SER A 63 32.34 1.73 0.58
C SER A 63 33.51 2.69 0.38
N THR A 64 33.34 3.97 0.67
CA THR A 64 34.41 4.98 0.62
C THR A 64 35.42 4.73 1.74
N LEU A 65 34.95 4.47 2.96
CA LEU A 65 35.77 4.12 4.11
C LEU A 65 36.59 2.83 3.87
N ARG A 66 36.01 1.88 3.14
CA ARG A 66 36.71 0.67 2.70
C ARG A 66 37.87 1.00 1.79
N LYS A 67 37.62 1.82 0.77
CA LYS A 67 38.61 2.22 -0.24
C LYS A 67 39.73 3.08 0.36
N SER A 68 39.41 3.96 1.31
CA SER A 68 40.41 4.78 2.00
C SER A 68 41.27 3.96 2.97
N GLY A 69 40.73 2.87 3.51
CA GLY A 69 41.38 2.04 4.52
C GLY A 69 41.41 2.68 5.91
N GLU A 70 40.72 3.80 6.11
CA GLU A 70 40.71 4.56 7.37
C GLU A 70 40.08 3.79 8.54
N HIS A 71 39.25 2.79 8.25
CA HIS A 71 38.67 1.90 9.25
C HIS A 71 39.67 0.89 9.84
N ARG A 72 40.83 0.67 9.20
CA ARG A 72 41.77 -0.37 9.60
C ARG A 72 42.54 0.02 10.85
N VAL A 73 42.43 -0.81 11.88
CA VAL A 73 43.20 -0.65 13.11
C VAL A 73 44.50 -1.45 13.01
N PRO A 74 45.68 -0.86 13.30
CA PRO A 74 46.96 -1.57 13.26
C PRO A 74 46.96 -2.84 14.12
N GLY A 75 47.29 -3.98 13.52
CA GLY A 75 47.30 -5.30 14.15
C GLY A 75 45.94 -5.99 14.26
N TRP A 76 44.88 -5.38 13.72
CA TRP A 76 43.49 -5.88 13.70
C TRP A 76 42.86 -5.64 12.32
N GLU A 77 43.68 -5.57 11.26
CA GLU A 77 43.22 -5.17 9.94
C GLU A 77 42.19 -6.15 9.37
N ALA A 78 42.39 -7.45 9.62
CA ALA A 78 41.47 -8.49 9.14
C ALA A 78 40.11 -8.40 9.83
N GLU A 79 40.08 -8.23 11.15
CA GLU A 79 38.84 -8.08 11.92
C GLU A 79 38.13 -6.76 11.57
N SER A 80 38.88 -5.69 11.35
CA SER A 80 38.34 -4.39 10.93
C SER A 80 37.66 -4.48 9.55
N ASP A 81 38.32 -5.15 8.59
CA ASP A 81 37.76 -5.41 7.26
C ASP A 81 36.49 -6.28 7.36
N MET A 82 36.51 -7.32 8.20
CA MET A 82 35.36 -8.22 8.40
C MET A 82 34.15 -7.48 8.99
N VAL A 83 34.34 -6.65 10.02
CA VAL A 83 33.25 -5.85 10.62
C VAL A 83 32.65 -4.88 9.60
N LEU A 84 33.48 -4.28 8.74
CA LEU A 84 32.98 -3.40 7.69
C LEU A 84 32.17 -4.17 6.64
N ASP A 85 32.61 -5.38 6.29
CA ASP A 85 31.91 -6.27 5.35
C ASP A 85 30.55 -6.72 5.89
N ASP A 86 30.49 -7.08 7.18
CA ASP A 86 29.25 -7.41 7.86
C ASP A 86 28.31 -6.20 7.87
N SER A 87 28.83 -5.00 8.15
CA SER A 87 28.03 -3.76 8.17
C SER A 87 27.44 -3.44 6.79
N LEU A 88 28.24 -3.58 5.73
CA LEU A 88 27.78 -3.43 4.34
C LEU A 88 26.70 -4.47 4.00
N SER A 89 26.91 -5.73 4.39
CA SER A 89 25.97 -6.81 4.16
C SER A 89 24.63 -6.54 4.86
N VAL A 90 24.63 -6.16 6.13
CA VAL A 90 23.42 -5.87 6.92
C VAL A 90 22.62 -4.69 6.33
N LEU A 91 23.29 -3.65 5.83
CA LEU A 91 22.60 -2.52 5.20
C LEU A 91 21.99 -2.90 3.85
N ASP A 92 22.78 -3.53 2.98
CA ASP A 92 22.37 -3.84 1.60
C ASP A 92 21.31 -4.95 1.54
N THR A 93 21.36 -5.90 2.47
CA THR A 93 20.46 -7.06 2.51
C THR A 93 19.35 -6.90 3.54
N ASP A 94 19.65 -6.99 4.83
CA ASP A 94 18.62 -7.04 5.87
C ASP A 94 17.84 -5.74 5.97
N THR A 95 18.54 -4.60 6.03
CA THR A 95 17.89 -3.28 6.24
C THR A 95 17.00 -2.92 5.06
N ARG A 96 17.50 -3.07 3.83
CA ARG A 96 16.70 -2.81 2.62
C ARG A 96 15.49 -3.76 2.54
N GLN A 97 15.69 -5.05 2.81
CA GLN A 97 14.60 -6.03 2.70
C GLN A 97 13.56 -5.92 3.80
N ILE A 98 13.97 -5.56 5.02
CA ILE A 98 13.04 -5.21 6.11
C ILE A 98 12.27 -3.94 5.73
N GLY A 99 12.95 -2.92 5.18
CA GLY A 99 12.33 -1.69 4.69
C GLY A 99 11.19 -1.97 3.71
N ALA A 100 11.49 -2.70 2.62
CA ALA A 100 10.49 -3.09 1.63
C ALA A 100 9.32 -3.88 2.24
N GLY A 101 9.60 -4.86 3.10
CA GLY A 101 8.56 -5.64 3.76
C GLY A 101 7.66 -4.82 4.69
N ILE A 102 8.21 -3.82 5.39
CA ILE A 102 7.42 -2.88 6.21
C ILE A 102 6.46 -2.07 5.33
N ILE A 103 6.89 -1.65 4.14
CA ILE A 103 6.01 -0.94 3.18
C ILE A 103 4.82 -1.84 2.80
N ILE A 104 5.05 -3.11 2.45
CA ILE A 104 3.98 -4.06 2.10
C ILE A 104 2.98 -4.27 3.26
N VAL A 105 3.48 -4.43 4.49
CA VAL A 105 2.61 -4.62 5.67
C VAL A 105 1.78 -3.37 5.93
N SER A 106 2.42 -2.20 5.87
CA SER A 106 1.77 -0.91 6.12
C SER A 106 0.74 -0.59 5.04
N ALA A 107 1.05 -0.92 3.79
CA ALA A 107 0.16 -0.84 2.66
C ALA A 107 -1.10 -1.71 2.86
N ALA A 108 -0.92 -2.98 3.22
CA ALA A 108 -2.05 -3.86 3.54
C ALA A 108 -2.90 -3.30 4.71
N ALA A 109 -2.28 -2.70 5.72
CA ALA A 109 -3.00 -2.08 6.84
C ALA A 109 -3.78 -0.82 6.43
N ALA A 110 -3.20 0.05 5.59
CA ALA A 110 -3.88 1.22 5.05
C ALA A 110 -5.13 0.81 4.24
N LEU A 111 -5.00 -0.25 3.43
CA LEU A 111 -6.13 -0.78 2.66
C LEU A 111 -7.19 -1.42 3.56
N GLU A 112 -6.78 -2.15 4.61
CA GLU A 112 -7.70 -2.66 5.62
C GLU A 112 -8.48 -1.55 6.34
N ALA A 113 -7.86 -0.37 6.52
CA ALA A 113 -8.49 0.81 7.09
C ALA A 113 -9.49 1.44 6.11
N LEU A 114 -9.13 1.62 4.83
CA LEU A 114 -10.07 2.08 3.80
C LEU A 114 -11.31 1.16 3.72
N MET A 115 -11.08 -0.16 3.70
CA MET A 115 -12.18 -1.13 3.68
C MET A 115 -13.06 -1.08 4.95
N ASN A 116 -12.53 -0.64 6.10
CA ASN A 116 -13.35 -0.43 7.30
C ASN A 116 -14.32 0.73 7.14
N GLU A 117 -13.88 1.81 6.50
CA GLU A 117 -14.71 2.98 6.24
C GLU A 117 -15.79 2.67 5.19
N ILE A 118 -15.46 1.84 4.21
CA ILE A 118 -16.41 1.31 3.21
C ILE A 118 -17.43 0.37 3.89
N LEU A 119 -16.99 -0.50 4.80
CA LEU A 119 -17.82 -1.42 5.59
C LEU A 119 -18.48 -0.70 6.79
N CYS A 120 -19.22 0.36 6.50
CA CYS A 120 -19.81 1.24 7.51
C CYS A 120 -21.23 0.85 7.98
N GLU A 121 -21.89 -0.13 7.35
CA GLU A 121 -23.27 -0.51 7.69
C GLU A 121 -23.37 -1.17 9.09
N PRO A 122 -24.53 -1.10 9.78
CA PRO A 122 -24.72 -1.75 11.07
C PRO A 122 -24.44 -3.26 11.07
N THR A 123 -24.73 -3.93 9.95
CA THR A 123 -24.47 -5.35 9.66
C THR A 123 -22.98 -5.68 9.53
N ASP A 124 -22.13 -4.66 9.30
CA ASP A 124 -20.70 -4.83 9.02
C ASP A 124 -19.81 -4.85 10.25
N ARG A 125 -20.38 -4.60 11.43
CA ARG A 125 -19.63 -4.51 12.69
C ARG A 125 -18.72 -5.72 12.95
N ARG A 126 -19.14 -6.92 12.52
CA ARG A 126 -18.36 -8.16 12.65
C ARG A 126 -17.15 -8.22 11.71
N PHE A 127 -17.18 -7.52 10.58
CA PHE A 127 -16.13 -7.53 9.56
C PHE A 127 -15.07 -6.46 9.80
N ARG A 128 -15.37 -5.41 10.56
CA ARG A 128 -14.39 -4.36 10.89
C ARG A 128 -13.16 -4.89 11.66
N LYS A 129 -13.30 -6.00 12.38
CA LYS A 129 -12.22 -6.70 13.08
C LYS A 129 -11.57 -7.82 12.27
N ALA A 130 -12.07 -8.10 11.06
CA ALA A 130 -11.50 -9.13 10.21
C ALA A 130 -10.26 -8.61 9.47
N GLY A 131 -9.39 -9.50 9.00
CA GLY A 131 -8.23 -9.12 8.18
C GLY A 131 -8.61 -8.83 6.72
N LEU A 132 -7.65 -8.31 5.96
CA LEU A 132 -7.78 -7.86 4.57
C LEU A 132 -8.60 -8.81 3.69
N ALA A 133 -8.18 -10.07 3.62
CA ALA A 133 -8.81 -11.06 2.74
C ALA A 133 -10.31 -11.22 3.02
N ARG A 134 -10.70 -11.25 4.30
CA ARG A 134 -12.10 -11.43 4.67
C ARG A 134 -12.94 -10.18 4.38
N LYS A 135 -12.36 -8.99 4.55
CA LYS A 135 -13.02 -7.73 4.17
C LYS A 135 -13.23 -7.66 2.66
N ALA A 136 -12.20 -7.98 1.90
CA ALA A 136 -12.24 -8.02 0.45
C ALA A 136 -13.29 -9.02 -0.08
N GLU A 137 -13.35 -10.23 0.48
CA GLU A 137 -14.39 -11.23 0.14
C GLU A 137 -15.80 -10.67 0.35
N VAL A 138 -16.05 -10.03 1.49
CA VAL A 138 -17.37 -9.46 1.81
C VAL A 138 -17.75 -8.33 0.86
N LEU A 139 -16.78 -7.48 0.49
CA LEU A 139 -17.00 -6.41 -0.48
C LEU A 139 -17.25 -6.97 -1.89
N ALA A 140 -16.46 -7.95 -2.33
CA ALA A 140 -16.65 -8.61 -3.62
C ALA A 140 -18.00 -9.34 -3.72
N GLU A 141 -18.44 -10.02 -2.65
CA GLU A 141 -19.77 -10.64 -2.56
C GLU A 141 -20.88 -9.59 -2.64
N ARG A 142 -20.71 -8.45 -1.95
CA ARG A 142 -21.69 -7.36 -1.94
C ARG A 142 -21.83 -6.69 -3.30
N TRP A 143 -20.75 -6.64 -4.06
CA TRP A 143 -20.63 -5.88 -5.31
C TRP A 143 -20.65 -6.78 -6.55
N GLN A 144 -21.10 -8.02 -6.40
CA GLN A 144 -21.15 -8.98 -7.49
C GLN A 144 -21.86 -8.39 -8.72
N GLY A 145 -21.13 -8.32 -9.84
CA GLY A 145 -21.61 -7.75 -11.10
C GLY A 145 -21.22 -6.29 -11.36
N GLU A 146 -20.44 -5.67 -10.47
CA GLU A 146 -19.95 -4.29 -10.59
C GLU A 146 -18.41 -4.27 -10.61
N GLY A 147 -17.82 -3.54 -11.56
CA GLY A 147 -16.36 -3.40 -11.70
C GLY A 147 -15.61 -4.68 -12.08
N ASP A 148 -14.27 -4.60 -12.09
CA ASP A 148 -13.39 -5.76 -12.31
C ASP A 148 -13.03 -6.45 -10.99
N LEU A 149 -13.95 -7.29 -10.50
CA LEU A 149 -13.75 -8.03 -9.26
C LEU A 149 -12.67 -9.12 -9.36
N ALA A 150 -12.31 -9.55 -10.58
CA ALA A 150 -11.28 -10.58 -10.77
C ALA A 150 -9.89 -9.99 -10.52
N ASP A 151 -9.62 -8.83 -11.10
CA ASP A 151 -8.38 -8.08 -10.90
C ASP A 151 -8.24 -7.66 -9.43
N PHE A 152 -9.32 -7.13 -8.83
CA PHE A 152 -9.39 -6.84 -7.39
C PHE A 152 -8.99 -8.06 -6.52
N ALA A 153 -9.55 -9.24 -6.80
CA ALA A 153 -9.24 -10.45 -6.03
C ALA A 153 -7.78 -10.90 -6.21
N GLU A 154 -7.21 -10.72 -7.41
CA GLU A 154 -5.80 -10.99 -7.66
C GLU A 154 -4.90 -10.10 -6.80
N HIS A 155 -5.10 -8.79 -6.83
CA HIS A 155 -4.28 -7.85 -6.06
C HIS A 155 -4.37 -8.09 -4.55
N ILE A 156 -5.56 -8.39 -4.02
CA ILE A 156 -5.74 -8.75 -2.61
C ILE A 156 -5.01 -10.04 -2.26
N SER A 157 -5.11 -11.06 -3.12
CA SER A 157 -4.43 -12.34 -2.93
C SER A 157 -2.91 -12.14 -2.90
N TRP A 158 -2.39 -11.35 -3.84
CA TRP A 158 -0.98 -10.98 -3.91
C TRP A 158 -0.52 -10.35 -2.58
N LEU A 159 -1.18 -9.29 -2.11
CA LEU A 159 -0.82 -8.60 -0.87
C LEU A 159 -0.86 -9.52 0.35
N LYS A 160 -1.90 -10.35 0.45
CA LYS A 160 -2.05 -11.34 1.54
C LYS A 160 -0.88 -12.29 1.59
N VAL A 161 -0.49 -12.85 0.44
CA VAL A 161 0.61 -13.82 0.34
C VAL A 161 1.93 -13.17 0.75
N ARG A 162 2.24 -11.97 0.25
CA ARG A 162 3.53 -11.30 0.52
C ARG A 162 3.62 -10.81 1.97
N ARG A 163 2.57 -10.20 2.51
CA ARG A 163 2.51 -9.80 3.92
C ARG A 163 2.74 -10.98 4.86
N ASN A 164 2.08 -12.12 4.59
CA ASN A 164 2.26 -13.31 5.41
C ASN A 164 3.65 -13.92 5.26
N ALA A 165 4.20 -13.95 4.04
CA ALA A 165 5.56 -14.41 3.79
C ALA A 165 6.60 -13.56 4.54
N PHE A 166 6.43 -12.23 4.54
CA PHE A 166 7.30 -11.33 5.28
C PHE A 166 7.22 -11.56 6.79
N ALA A 167 6.00 -11.70 7.33
CA ALA A 167 5.82 -12.00 8.76
C ALA A 167 6.49 -13.30 9.18
N HIS A 168 6.42 -14.34 8.34
CA HIS A 168 7.14 -15.59 8.59
C HIS A 168 8.65 -15.42 8.53
N ARG A 169 9.15 -14.62 7.60
CA ARG A 169 10.59 -14.32 7.49
C ARG A 169 11.13 -13.57 8.72
N LEU A 170 10.37 -12.62 9.27
CA LEU A 170 10.77 -11.86 10.46
C LEU A 170 10.78 -12.70 11.76
N ILE A 171 9.93 -13.73 11.83
CA ILE A 171 9.72 -14.53 13.06
C ILE A 171 10.48 -15.87 13.02
N ALA A 172 10.90 -16.31 11.84
CA ALA A 172 11.66 -17.55 11.70
C ALA A 172 12.99 -17.46 12.47
N ASP A 173 13.10 -18.27 13.53
CA ASP A 173 14.38 -18.68 14.10
C ASP A 173 15.06 -19.62 13.09
N ASP A 174 16.38 -19.49 12.92
CA ASP A 174 17.22 -20.05 11.85
C ASP A 174 17.08 -21.57 11.55
N ASP A 175 16.36 -22.35 12.37
CA ASP A 175 16.33 -23.81 12.31
C ASP A 175 15.22 -24.42 11.41
N ASP A 176 14.21 -23.65 10.98
CA ASP A 176 13.06 -24.18 10.24
C ASP A 176 12.86 -23.48 8.88
N SER A 177 13.97 -23.31 8.15
CA SER A 177 14.02 -22.64 6.85
C SER A 177 13.25 -23.41 5.77
N LYS A 178 11.92 -23.38 5.82
CA LYS A 178 11.14 -23.25 4.59
C LYS A 178 11.55 -21.91 4.00
N GLN A 179 12.57 -21.93 3.14
CA GLN A 179 13.05 -20.80 2.37
C GLN A 179 11.85 -19.99 1.89
N CYS A 180 11.64 -18.82 2.50
CA CYS A 180 10.77 -17.83 1.93
C CYS A 180 11.39 -17.47 0.58
N SER A 181 10.81 -17.95 -0.51
CA SER A 181 11.35 -17.76 -1.86
C SER A 181 11.30 -16.31 -2.33
N TRP A 182 10.70 -15.42 -1.53
CA TRP A 182 10.49 -14.02 -1.86
C TRP A 182 11.65 -13.18 -1.34
N ILE A 183 12.26 -12.45 -2.25
CA ILE A 183 13.16 -11.34 -1.97
C ILE A 183 12.28 -10.11 -1.85
N PHE A 184 12.38 -9.40 -0.73
CA PHE A 184 11.63 -8.17 -0.51
C PHE A 184 12.53 -7.01 -0.94
N ASP A 185 12.48 -6.64 -2.20
CA ASP A 185 13.27 -5.54 -2.76
C ASP A 185 12.42 -4.29 -3.00
N ASP A 186 13.06 -3.24 -3.52
CA ASP A 186 12.39 -1.98 -3.83
C ASP A 186 11.31 -2.16 -4.90
N ASP A 187 11.55 -3.00 -5.91
CA ASP A 187 10.56 -3.36 -6.94
C ASP A 187 9.30 -3.97 -6.31
N MET A 188 9.45 -4.87 -5.33
CA MET A 188 8.29 -5.46 -4.64
C MET A 188 7.53 -4.44 -3.78
N ALA A 189 8.22 -3.47 -3.19
CA ALA A 189 7.59 -2.38 -2.46
C ALA A 189 6.81 -1.46 -3.41
N GLU A 190 7.39 -1.12 -4.57
CA GLU A 190 6.74 -0.33 -5.61
C GLU A 190 5.51 -1.07 -6.18
N GLU A 191 5.63 -2.36 -6.52
CA GLU A 191 4.51 -3.19 -6.98
C GLU A 191 3.38 -3.19 -5.94
N ALA A 192 3.70 -3.25 -4.64
CA ALA A 192 2.69 -3.19 -3.60
C ALA A 192 1.94 -1.85 -3.61
N LEU A 193 2.64 -0.72 -3.74
CA LEU A 193 2.04 0.62 -3.81
C LEU A 193 1.15 0.78 -5.06
N GLU A 194 1.61 0.30 -6.21
CA GLU A 194 0.84 0.30 -7.47
C GLU A 194 -0.45 -0.52 -7.34
N ARG A 195 -0.34 -1.76 -6.85
CA ARG A 195 -1.49 -2.64 -6.65
C ARG A 195 -2.49 -2.04 -5.66
N LEU A 196 -2.02 -1.31 -4.65
CA LEU A 196 -2.89 -0.57 -3.72
C LEU A 196 -3.70 0.52 -4.44
N GLY A 197 -3.06 1.27 -5.32
CA GLY A 197 -3.71 2.30 -6.14
C GLY A 197 -4.83 1.69 -6.98
N VAL A 198 -4.55 0.61 -7.70
CA VAL A 198 -5.54 -0.10 -8.53
C VAL A 198 -6.71 -0.62 -7.70
N ILE A 199 -6.43 -1.21 -6.53
CA ILE A 199 -7.49 -1.65 -5.62
C ILE A 199 -8.36 -0.46 -5.19
N ALA A 200 -7.75 0.64 -4.76
CA ALA A 200 -8.48 1.80 -4.27
C ALA A 200 -9.34 2.45 -5.38
N GLU A 201 -8.80 2.56 -6.60
CA GLU A 201 -9.55 2.99 -7.77
C GLU A 201 -10.77 2.08 -8.00
N THR A 202 -10.57 0.76 -8.02
CA THR A 202 -11.67 -0.21 -8.18
C THR A 202 -12.74 -0.06 -7.09
N LEU A 203 -12.32 0.09 -5.84
CA LEU A 203 -13.22 0.29 -4.70
C LEU A 203 -14.05 1.57 -4.86
N GLU A 204 -13.43 2.66 -5.33
CA GLU A 204 -14.13 3.93 -5.55
C GLU A 204 -15.10 3.83 -6.72
N GLU A 205 -14.68 3.31 -7.87
CA GLU A 205 -15.50 3.25 -9.07
C GLU A 205 -16.79 2.46 -8.83
N ILE A 206 -16.70 1.30 -8.18
CA ILE A 206 -17.86 0.50 -7.79
C ILE A 206 -18.75 1.30 -6.84
N TRP A 207 -18.17 2.00 -5.88
CA TRP A 207 -18.93 2.80 -4.94
C TRP A 207 -19.67 3.97 -5.60
N GLU A 208 -19.01 4.70 -6.50
CA GLU A 208 -19.61 5.80 -7.25
C GLU A 208 -20.78 5.34 -8.12
N GLN A 209 -20.64 4.19 -8.79
CA GLN A 209 -21.70 3.60 -9.62
C GLN A 209 -22.99 3.38 -8.81
N ARG A 210 -22.86 3.03 -7.52
CA ARG A 210 -24.00 2.83 -6.62
C ARG A 210 -24.65 4.12 -6.11
N LEU A 211 -23.89 5.20 -6.00
CA LEU A 211 -24.40 6.49 -5.57
C LEU A 211 -25.13 7.23 -6.69
N ARG A 212 -24.83 6.92 -7.96
CA ARG A 212 -25.59 7.48 -9.08
C ARG A 212 -27.04 7.02 -8.93
N PRO A 213 -28.02 7.94 -8.84
CA PRO A 213 -29.41 7.56 -8.74
C PRO A 213 -29.75 6.67 -9.93
N GLN A 214 -30.36 5.51 -9.67
CA GLN A 214 -30.98 4.67 -10.69
C GLN A 214 -32.14 5.45 -11.31
N GLY A 215 -31.81 6.37 -12.21
CA GLY A 215 -32.75 7.28 -12.87
C GLY A 215 -33.28 6.65 -14.15
N SER A 216 -34.58 6.33 -14.10
CA SER A 216 -35.50 6.09 -15.22
C SER A 216 -35.22 4.90 -16.16
N ASP A 217 -35.65 3.71 -15.73
CA ASP A 217 -36.32 2.77 -16.64
C ASP A 217 -37.76 2.56 -16.18
N ALA A 218 -38.52 3.67 -16.22
CA ALA A 218 -39.98 3.64 -16.20
C ALA A 218 -40.46 3.87 -17.63
N THR A 219 -40.41 2.84 -18.45
CA THR A 219 -41.35 2.67 -19.58
C THR A 219 -42.26 1.48 -19.28
N HIS A 220 -43.13 1.69 -18.30
CA HIS A 220 -44.42 1.03 -18.22
C HIS A 220 -45.47 2.00 -18.77
N GLY A 221 -46.03 1.65 -19.92
CA GLY A 221 -47.12 2.34 -20.61
C GLY A 221 -46.91 2.17 -22.12
N ASP A 222 -47.78 1.57 -22.92
CA ASP A 222 -49.13 1.07 -22.69
C ASP A 222 -49.38 -0.02 -23.74
N ALA A 223 -49.61 -1.26 -23.32
CA ALA A 223 -50.12 -2.30 -24.20
C ALA A 223 -51.64 -2.08 -24.37
N VAL A 224 -52.04 -1.27 -25.34
CA VAL A 224 -53.45 -1.14 -25.75
C VAL A 224 -53.87 -2.45 -26.41
N GLN A 225 -54.50 -3.33 -25.62
CA GLN A 225 -55.33 -4.42 -26.10
C GLN A 225 -56.52 -3.84 -26.88
N GLN A 226 -56.52 -4.00 -28.20
CA GLN A 226 -57.74 -3.87 -29.00
C GLN A 226 -58.53 -5.18 -28.90
N ALA A 227 -59.72 -5.09 -28.29
CA ALA A 227 -60.74 -6.14 -28.34
C ALA A 227 -61.50 -6.08 -29.69
N PRO A 228 -62.01 -7.22 -30.20
CA PRO A 228 -62.64 -7.30 -31.51
C PRO A 228 -64.08 -6.80 -31.46
N VAL A 229 -64.52 -6.07 -32.48
CA VAL A 229 -65.94 -5.78 -32.72
C VAL A 229 -66.41 -6.68 -33.86
N SER A 230 -67.52 -7.36 -33.59
CA SER A 230 -68.26 -8.28 -34.47
C SER A 230 -68.84 -7.60 -35.70
#